data_AF-W9GWV2-F1
#
_entry.id   AF-W9GWV2-F1
#
_cell.length_a   1.000
_cell.length_b   1.000
_cell.length_c   1.000
_cell.angle_alpha   90.00
_cell.angle_beta   90.00
_cell.angle_gamma   90.00
#
_symmetry.space_group_name_H-M   'P 1'
#
loop_
_entity.id
_entity.type
_entity.pdbx_description
1 polymer ?
#
loop_
_entity_poly.entity_id
_entity_poly.type
_entity_poly.pdbx_seq_one_letter_code
_entity_poly.pdbx_strand_id
1 'polypeptide(L)'
;MLTATEFEVVEQTHYPAIMALPKEDLSNILKLLRDYRNKARDRSRQQRREMRGKSPPRAAVAVGDNSGTERKGEIFASALKRVNRELSRIKKQESQKIQGAHARRALELKRRYRVRHHPSTTRNANGPMTVIENPNATVTVDPREIGRMSQFIKVAQARRDSR
;
A
#
# COMPACT_ATOMS: atom_id res chain seq x y z
N MET A 1 -6.48 -21.35 22.52
CA MET A 1 -5.04 -21.29 22.24
C MET A 1 -4.75 -21.88 20.86
N LEU A 2 -3.62 -21.52 20.24
CA LEU A 2 -3.23 -21.97 18.89
C LEU A 2 -2.77 -23.42 18.89
N THR A 3 -2.95 -24.14 17.78
CA THR A 3 -2.30 -25.44 17.54
C THR A 3 -0.83 -25.23 17.18
N ALA A 4 0.00 -26.27 17.28
CA ALA A 4 1.41 -26.21 16.88
C ALA A 4 1.58 -25.71 15.43
N THR A 5 0.79 -26.29 14.51
CA THR A 5 0.77 -25.89 13.10
C THR A 5 0.34 -24.45 12.87
N GLU A 6 -0.64 -23.95 13.62
CA GLU A 6 -1.08 -22.56 13.53
C GLU A 6 -0.04 -21.60 14.10
N PHE A 7 0.66 -22.02 15.15
CA PHE A 7 1.73 -21.26 15.79
C PHE A 7 2.92 -21.08 14.84
N GLU A 8 3.39 -22.15 14.19
CA GLU A 8 4.48 -22.10 13.21
C GLU A 8 4.21 -21.08 12.09
N VAL A 9 2.98 -21.07 11.56
CA VAL A 9 2.57 -20.10 10.53
C VAL A 9 2.60 -18.67 11.07
N VAL A 10 2.12 -18.46 12.30
CA VAL A 10 2.12 -17.14 12.93
C VAL A 10 3.54 -16.67 13.24
N GLU A 11 4.42 -17.57 13.65
CA GLU A 11 5.83 -17.32 13.92
C GLU A 11 6.55 -16.79 12.67
N GLN A 12 6.34 -17.42 11.51
CA GLN A 12 6.88 -16.96 10.21
C GLN A 12 6.48 -15.52 9.85
N THR A 13 5.36 -15.02 10.36
CA THR A 13 4.92 -13.63 10.10
C THR A 13 5.62 -12.57 10.95
N HIS A 14 6.42 -12.97 11.93
CA HIS A 14 7.13 -12.01 12.77
C HIS A 14 8.40 -11.49 12.11
N TYR A 15 8.78 -10.28 12.49
CA TYR A 15 10.09 -9.73 12.14
C TYR A 15 11.17 -10.47 12.94
N PRO A 16 12.34 -10.81 12.35
CA PRO A 16 12.78 -10.49 10.99
C PRO A 16 12.39 -11.52 9.91
N ALA A 17 11.90 -12.70 10.30
CA ALA A 17 11.65 -13.84 9.40
C ALA A 17 10.80 -13.48 8.18
N ILE A 18 9.75 -12.67 8.37
CA ILE A 18 8.85 -12.24 7.30
C ILE A 18 9.55 -11.52 6.13
N MET A 19 10.69 -10.86 6.38
CA MET A 19 11.44 -10.13 5.34
C MET A 19 12.29 -11.05 4.46
N ALA A 20 12.60 -12.26 4.92
CA ALA A 20 13.37 -13.23 4.15
C ALA A 20 12.49 -14.03 3.18
N LEU A 21 11.16 -13.95 3.32
CA LEU A 21 10.23 -14.75 2.53
C LEU A 21 9.99 -14.14 1.13
N PRO A 22 9.94 -14.99 0.08
CA PRO A 22 9.59 -14.53 -1.25
C PRO A 22 8.10 -14.15 -1.34
N LYS A 23 7.76 -13.36 -2.36
CA LYS A 23 6.40 -12.86 -2.60
C LYS A 23 5.34 -13.97 -2.75
N GLU A 24 5.73 -15.10 -3.33
CA GLU A 24 4.87 -16.26 -3.53
C GLU A 24 4.51 -16.92 -2.19
N ASP A 25 5.51 -17.16 -1.35
CA ASP A 25 5.31 -17.71 0.00
C ASP A 25 4.47 -16.79 0.88
N LEU A 26 4.73 -15.48 0.83
CA LEU A 26 3.89 -14.48 1.52
C LEU A 26 2.43 -14.54 1.03
N SER A 27 2.20 -14.82 -0.25
CA SER A 27 0.86 -14.96 -0.82
C SER A 27 0.18 -16.26 -0.38
N ASN A 28 0.94 -17.35 -0.24
CA ASN A 28 0.44 -18.63 0.27
C ASN A 28 0.10 -18.55 1.77
N ILE A 29 1.01 -17.99 2.58
CA ILE A 29 0.79 -17.73 4.01
C ILE A 29 -0.44 -16.82 4.19
N LEU A 30 -0.61 -15.80 3.35
CA LEU A 30 -1.79 -14.92 3.39
C LEU A 30 -3.10 -15.69 3.21
N LYS A 31 -3.17 -16.62 2.24
CA LYS A 31 -4.36 -17.45 2.00
C LYS A 31 -4.64 -18.33 3.22
N LEU A 32 -3.62 -19.03 3.72
CA LEU A 32 -3.73 -19.95 4.84
C LEU A 32 -4.16 -19.23 6.13
N LEU A 33 -3.60 -18.06 6.43
CA LEU A 33 -4.02 -17.22 7.56
C LEU A 33 -5.47 -16.71 7.44
N ARG A 34 -5.95 -16.43 6.21
CA ARG A 34 -7.36 -16.06 5.99
C ARG A 34 -8.29 -17.21 6.35
N ASP A 35 -7.92 -18.43 5.95
CA ASP A 35 -8.69 -19.63 6.25
C ASP A 35 -8.73 -19.90 7.76
N TYR A 36 -7.59 -19.82 8.45
CA TYR A 36 -7.53 -19.96 9.90
C TYR A 36 -8.34 -18.89 10.63
N ARG A 37 -8.23 -17.63 10.23
CA ARG A 37 -9.05 -16.54 10.80
C ARG A 37 -10.54 -16.78 10.57
N ASN A 38 -10.94 -17.16 9.35
CA ASN A 38 -12.33 -17.40 9.02
C ASN A 38 -12.88 -18.58 9.83
N LYS A 39 -12.15 -19.68 9.93
CA LYS A 39 -12.49 -20.82 10.78
C LYS A 39 -12.65 -20.42 12.25
N ALA A 40 -11.71 -19.64 12.80
CA ALA A 40 -11.79 -19.16 14.19
C ALA A 40 -13.01 -18.25 14.39
N ARG A 41 -13.27 -17.32 13.47
CA ARG A 41 -14.43 -16.42 13.51
C ARG A 41 -15.75 -17.20 13.48
N ASP A 42 -15.85 -18.18 12.59
CA ASP A 42 -17.09 -18.94 12.41
C ASP A 42 -17.34 -19.86 13.62
N ARG A 43 -16.28 -20.44 14.20
CA ARG A 43 -16.34 -21.17 15.48
C ARG A 43 -16.78 -20.26 16.63
N SER A 44 -16.19 -19.07 16.77
CA SER A 44 -16.57 -18.11 17.81
C SER A 44 -18.05 -17.71 17.68
N ARG A 45 -18.54 -17.46 16.46
CA ARG A 45 -19.95 -17.16 16.19
C ARG A 45 -20.87 -18.31 16.53
N GLN A 46 -20.46 -19.54 16.20
CA GLN A 46 -21.21 -20.75 16.56
C GLN A 46 -21.31 -20.89 18.09
N GLN A 47 -20.18 -20.84 18.80
CA GLN A 47 -20.13 -20.90 20.26
C GLN A 47 -21.01 -19.82 20.90
N ARG A 48 -20.99 -18.59 20.36
CA ARG A 48 -21.86 -17.50 20.81
C ARG A 48 -23.35 -17.78 20.62
N ARG A 49 -23.73 -18.50 19.56
CA ARG A 49 -25.12 -18.92 19.34
C ARG A 49 -25.52 -20.07 20.26
N GLU A 50 -24.63 -21.02 20.50
CA GLU A 50 -24.84 -22.13 21.44
C GLU A 50 -25.03 -21.62 22.87
N MET A 51 -24.18 -20.70 23.34
CA MET A 51 -24.33 -20.02 24.64
C MET A 51 -25.68 -19.31 24.80
N ARG A 52 -26.26 -18.84 23.69
CA ARG A 52 -27.55 -18.16 23.66
C ARG A 52 -28.73 -19.11 23.47
N GLY A 53 -28.50 -20.42 23.38
CA GLY A 53 -29.53 -21.42 23.08
C GLY A 53 -30.10 -21.32 21.66
N LYS A 54 -29.45 -20.59 20.75
CA LYS A 54 -29.91 -20.34 19.36
C LYS A 54 -29.34 -21.33 18.35
N SER A 55 -28.53 -22.29 18.80
CA SER A 55 -27.92 -23.33 18.00
C SER A 55 -27.75 -24.56 18.87
N PRO A 56 -27.98 -25.78 18.34
CA PRO A 56 -27.65 -27.00 19.07
C PRO A 56 -26.13 -27.03 19.36
N PRO A 57 -25.72 -27.54 20.54
CA PRO A 57 -24.32 -27.64 20.90
C PRO A 57 -23.64 -28.66 19.98
N ARG A 58 -22.44 -28.31 19.50
CA ARG A 58 -21.68 -29.20 18.64
C ARG A 58 -21.07 -30.39 19.40
N ALA A 59 -20.97 -30.29 20.71
CA ALA A 59 -20.53 -31.34 21.63
C ALA A 59 -21.69 -31.73 22.56
N ALA A 60 -21.48 -32.76 23.39
CA ALA A 60 -22.47 -33.21 24.37
C ALA A 60 -22.91 -32.10 25.34
N VAL A 61 -22.08 -31.08 25.54
CA VAL A 61 -22.35 -29.94 26.42
C VAL A 61 -22.15 -28.64 25.64
N ALA A 62 -23.04 -27.68 25.87
CA ALA A 62 -22.91 -26.34 25.31
C ALA A 62 -21.65 -25.65 25.82
N VAL A 63 -20.98 -24.93 24.94
CA VAL A 63 -19.76 -24.19 25.27
C VAL A 63 -20.11 -23.06 26.25
N GLY A 64 -19.39 -22.98 27.38
CA GLY A 64 -19.61 -21.95 28.40
C GLY A 64 -18.91 -20.61 28.15
N ASP A 65 -17.88 -20.57 27.28
CA ASP A 65 -17.12 -19.36 26.94
C ASP A 65 -16.53 -19.45 25.52
N ASN A 66 -16.45 -18.31 24.82
CA ASN A 66 -15.86 -18.19 23.48
C ASN A 66 -14.59 -17.30 23.42
N SER A 67 -14.13 -16.75 24.55
CA SER A 67 -13.01 -15.80 24.63
C SER A 67 -11.72 -16.33 23.97
N GLY A 68 -11.38 -17.61 24.19
CA GLY A 68 -10.20 -18.24 23.63
C GLY A 68 -10.22 -18.35 22.10
N THR A 69 -11.41 -18.51 21.51
CA THR A 69 -11.60 -18.57 20.05
C THR A 69 -11.58 -17.17 19.44
N GLU A 70 -12.10 -16.17 20.15
CA GLU A 70 -12.01 -14.76 19.76
C GLU A 70 -10.56 -14.29 19.73
N ARG A 71 -9.82 -14.53 20.81
CA ARG A 71 -8.40 -14.18 20.91
C ARG A 71 -7.55 -14.86 19.83
N LYS A 72 -7.89 -16.10 19.49
CA LYS A 72 -7.28 -16.81 18.35
C LYS A 72 -7.53 -16.09 17.01
N GLY A 73 -8.76 -15.62 16.79
CA GLY A 73 -9.11 -14.79 15.63
C GLY A 73 -8.33 -13.48 15.57
N GLU A 74 -8.12 -12.82 16.71
CA GLU A 74 -7.31 -11.60 16.83
C GLU A 74 -5.84 -11.83 16.47
N ILE A 75 -5.24 -12.92 16.95
CA ILE A 75 -3.86 -13.28 16.61
C ILE A 75 -3.70 -13.47 15.10
N PHE A 76 -4.62 -14.19 14.45
CA PHE A 76 -4.58 -14.34 13.00
C PHE A 76 -4.82 -13.02 12.26
N ALA A 77 -5.70 -12.14 12.77
CA ALA A 77 -5.89 -10.83 12.19
C ALA A 77 -4.62 -9.97 12.27
N SER A 78 -3.87 -10.05 13.39
CA SER A 78 -2.57 -9.38 13.54
C SER A 78 -1.53 -9.92 12.56
N ALA A 79 -1.41 -11.26 12.45
CA ALA A 79 -0.53 -11.91 11.49
C ALA A 79 -0.84 -11.50 10.04
N LEU A 80 -2.12 -11.45 9.67
CA LEU A 80 -2.55 -10.96 8.36
C LEU A 80 -2.15 -9.51 8.09
N LYS A 81 -2.23 -8.62 9.10
CA LYS A 81 -1.79 -7.22 8.93
C LYS A 81 -0.30 -7.15 8.60
N ARG A 82 0.53 -7.95 9.26
CA ARG A 82 1.98 -8.02 8.99
C ARG A 82 2.28 -8.49 7.56
N VAL A 83 1.67 -9.59 7.12
CA VAL A 83 1.84 -10.12 5.76
C VAL A 83 1.38 -9.14 4.68
N ASN A 84 0.21 -8.49 4.87
CA ASN A 84 -0.25 -7.48 3.91
C ASN A 84 0.68 -6.26 3.85
N ARG A 85 1.27 -5.85 4.99
CA ARG A 85 2.25 -4.76 5.02
C ARG A 85 3.51 -5.12 4.23
N GLU A 86 4.02 -6.35 4.38
CA GLU A 86 5.21 -6.78 3.64
C GLU A 86 4.93 -6.91 2.14
N LEU A 87 3.81 -7.51 1.74
CA LEU A 87 3.39 -7.54 0.34
C LEU A 87 3.23 -6.13 -0.26
N SER A 88 2.72 -5.18 0.52
CA SER A 88 2.60 -3.78 0.08
C SER A 88 3.97 -3.11 -0.05
N ARG A 89 4.92 -3.42 0.83
CA ARG A 89 6.31 -2.95 0.75
C ARG A 89 6.98 -3.47 -0.52
N ILE A 90 6.88 -4.77 -0.80
CA ILE A 90 7.44 -5.39 -2.01
C ILE A 90 6.86 -4.72 -3.27
N LYS A 91 5.52 -4.57 -3.34
CA LYS A 91 4.86 -3.89 -4.46
C LYS A 91 5.32 -2.44 -4.66
N LYS A 92 5.53 -1.71 -3.56
CA LYS A 92 6.04 -0.33 -3.61
C LYS A 92 7.48 -0.27 -4.13
N GLN A 93 8.33 -1.22 -3.73
CA GLN A 93 9.69 -1.31 -4.24
C GLN A 93 9.72 -1.67 -5.74
N GLU A 94 8.86 -2.59 -6.17
CA GLU A 94 8.68 -2.93 -7.60
C GLU A 94 8.23 -1.70 -8.41
N SER A 95 7.25 -0.93 -7.92
CA SER A 95 6.72 0.23 -8.63
C SER A 95 7.68 1.42 -8.68
N GLN A 96 8.50 1.64 -7.65
CA GLN A 96 9.51 2.71 -7.64
C GLN A 96 10.53 2.55 -8.76
N LYS A 97 10.95 1.31 -9.06
CA LYS A 97 11.87 1.03 -10.18
C LYS A 97 11.28 1.48 -11.53
N ILE A 98 9.98 1.26 -11.71
CA ILE A 98 9.23 1.62 -12.92
C ILE A 98 9.06 3.14 -13.04
N GLN A 99 8.77 3.83 -11.94
CA GLN A 99 8.61 5.29 -11.92
C GLN A 99 9.85 6.04 -12.41
N GLY A 100 11.05 5.60 -12.00
CA GLY A 100 12.31 6.19 -12.47
C GLY A 100 12.50 6.07 -13.99
N ALA A 101 12.12 4.92 -14.57
CA ALA A 101 12.17 4.70 -16.01
C ALA A 101 11.19 5.61 -16.77
N HIS A 102 9.96 5.77 -16.27
CA HIS A 102 8.99 6.69 -16.85
C HIS A 102 9.45 8.14 -16.80
N ALA A 103 10.02 8.58 -15.67
CA ALA A 103 10.55 9.93 -15.53
C ALA A 103 11.67 10.22 -16.54
N ARG A 104 12.59 9.26 -16.73
CA ARG A 104 13.66 9.37 -17.75
C ARG A 104 13.08 9.44 -19.17
N ARG A 105 12.11 8.58 -19.50
CA ARG A 105 11.45 8.59 -20.82
C ARG A 105 10.71 9.90 -21.08
N ALA A 106 9.98 10.41 -20.10
CA ALA A 106 9.28 11.70 -20.22
C ALA A 106 10.26 12.86 -20.42
N LEU A 107 11.39 12.85 -19.70
CA LEU A 107 12.46 13.82 -19.85
C LEU A 107 13.10 13.74 -21.24
N GLU A 108 13.33 12.54 -21.75
CA GLU A 108 13.85 12.33 -23.11
C GLU A 108 12.88 12.85 -24.18
N LEU A 109 11.58 12.55 -24.06
CA LEU A 109 10.55 13.11 -24.94
C LEU A 109 10.57 14.64 -24.90
N LYS A 110 10.59 15.24 -23.71
CA LYS A 110 10.70 16.70 -23.56
C LYS A 110 11.95 17.26 -24.24
N ARG A 111 13.10 16.58 -24.15
CA ARG A 111 14.33 16.98 -24.83
C ARG A 111 14.23 16.86 -26.35
N ARG A 112 13.61 15.80 -26.87
CA ARG A 112 13.39 15.60 -28.32
C ARG A 112 12.48 16.69 -28.89
N TYR A 113 11.35 16.97 -28.24
CA TYR A 113 10.41 18.01 -28.68
C TYR A 113 10.89 19.44 -28.40
N ARG A 114 11.97 19.62 -27.63
CA ARG A 114 12.62 20.93 -27.45
C ARG A 114 13.45 21.34 -28.67
N VAL A 115 13.78 20.41 -29.57
CA VAL A 115 14.46 20.73 -30.83
C VAL A 115 13.47 21.47 -31.73
N ARG A 116 13.85 22.68 -32.15
CA ARG A 116 13.02 23.58 -32.98
C ARG A 116 12.63 22.86 -34.27
N HIS A 117 11.33 22.64 -34.48
CA HIS A 117 10.78 22.03 -35.70
C HIS A 117 10.51 23.04 -36.82
N HIS A 118 10.76 24.33 -36.60
CA HIS A 118 10.70 25.31 -37.68
C HIS A 118 12.07 25.41 -38.36
N PRO A 119 12.13 25.53 -39.70
CA PRO A 119 13.38 25.84 -40.38
C PRO A 119 13.98 27.12 -39.80
N SER A 120 15.31 27.20 -39.75
CA SER A 120 16.00 28.45 -39.42
C SER A 120 15.55 29.52 -40.42
N THR A 121 15.14 30.69 -39.93
CA THR A 121 14.67 31.77 -40.80
C THR A 121 15.71 32.06 -41.89
N THR A 122 15.29 31.91 -43.15
CA THR A 122 16.08 32.28 -44.33
C THR A 122 16.13 33.80 -44.48
N ARG A 123 17.12 34.32 -45.21
CA ARG A 123 17.27 35.77 -45.46
C ARG A 123 16.03 36.31 -46.19
N ASN A 124 15.28 37.18 -45.54
CA ASN A 124 14.12 37.90 -46.09
C ASN A 124 14.37 39.42 -45.96
N ALA A 125 13.60 40.24 -46.69
CA ALA A 125 13.80 41.69 -46.74
C ALA A 125 13.66 42.40 -45.37
N ASN A 126 12.95 41.78 -44.42
CA ASN A 126 12.65 42.35 -43.10
C ASN A 126 13.55 41.80 -41.97
N GLY A 127 14.58 41.00 -42.29
CA GLY A 127 15.45 40.36 -41.31
C GLY A 127 14.84 39.11 -40.66
N PRO A 128 15.68 38.21 -40.08
CA PRO A 128 15.18 36.95 -39.59
C PRO A 128 14.26 37.15 -38.38
N MET A 129 13.05 36.57 -38.42
CA MET A 129 12.21 36.43 -37.23
C MET A 129 12.97 35.59 -36.18
N THR A 130 13.42 36.24 -35.11
CA THR A 130 13.97 35.60 -33.93
C THR A 130 12.86 35.37 -32.92
N VAL A 131 12.80 34.18 -32.34
CA VAL A 131 11.90 33.92 -31.21
C VAL A 131 12.30 34.82 -30.06
N ILE A 132 11.39 35.72 -29.67
CA ILE A 132 11.50 36.48 -28.43
C ILE A 132 10.94 35.57 -27.34
N GLU A 133 11.82 34.96 -26.55
CA GLU A 133 11.39 34.19 -25.39
C GLU A 133 10.74 35.15 -24.39
N ASN A 134 9.47 34.95 -24.07
CA ASN A 134 8.84 35.66 -22.96
C ASN A 134 9.39 35.06 -21.66
N PRO A 135 10.19 35.79 -20.86
CA PRO A 135 10.76 35.25 -19.63
C PRO A 135 9.68 35.01 -18.56
N ASN A 136 8.48 35.56 -18.75
CA ASN A 136 7.38 35.42 -17.82
C ASN A 136 6.65 34.09 -18.05
N ALA A 137 6.42 33.35 -16.97
CA ALA A 137 5.62 32.13 -17.00
C ALA A 137 4.20 32.44 -17.51
N THR A 138 3.68 31.60 -18.39
CA THR A 138 2.31 31.73 -18.96
C THR A 138 1.22 31.66 -17.88
N VAL A 139 1.55 31.09 -16.72
CA VAL A 139 0.66 30.99 -15.56
C VAL A 139 1.42 31.49 -14.33
N THR A 140 0.95 32.60 -13.76
CA THR A 140 1.42 33.12 -12.47
C THR A 140 0.53 32.54 -11.38
N VAL A 141 1.10 31.76 -10.47
CA VAL A 141 0.39 31.22 -9.30
C VAL A 141 0.41 32.27 -8.18
N ASP A 142 -0.70 32.43 -7.45
CA ASP A 142 -0.73 33.33 -6.29
C ASP A 142 0.28 32.85 -5.23
N PRO A 143 1.23 33.69 -4.78
CA PRO A 143 2.19 33.34 -3.72
C PRO A 143 1.54 32.79 -2.45
N ARG A 144 0.32 33.22 -2.11
CA ARG A 144 -0.43 32.73 -0.94
C ARG A 144 -0.83 31.28 -1.07
N GLU A 145 -1.12 30.82 -2.28
CA GLU A 145 -1.48 29.44 -2.56
C GLU A 145 -0.27 28.51 -2.39
N ILE A 146 0.92 28.96 -2.80
CA ILE A 146 2.19 28.26 -2.60
C ILE A 146 2.46 28.07 -1.09
N GLY A 147 2.34 29.14 -0.32
CA GLY A 147 2.52 29.08 1.15
C GLY A 147 1.52 28.13 1.81
N ARG A 148 0.24 28.21 1.43
CA ARG A 148 -0.82 27.33 1.93
C ARG A 148 -0.55 25.86 1.63
N MET A 149 -0.21 25.53 0.37
CA MET A 149 0.11 24.14 -0.02
C MET A 149 1.33 23.61 0.72
N SER A 150 2.38 24.43 0.86
CA SER A 150 3.59 24.06 1.60
C SER A 150 3.29 23.69 3.05
N GLN A 151 2.52 24.53 3.75
CA GLN A 151 2.11 24.24 5.14
C GLN A 151 1.20 23.01 5.22
N PHE A 152 0.27 22.85 4.30
CA PHE A 152 -0.61 21.68 4.24
C PHE A 152 0.19 20.37 4.10
N ILE A 153 1.16 20.32 3.19
CA ILE A 153 2.02 19.15 2.99
C ILE A 153 2.87 18.88 4.23
N LYS A 154 3.46 19.92 4.82
CA LYS A 154 4.27 19.81 6.06
C LYS A 154 3.46 19.20 7.20
N VAL A 155 2.23 19.68 7.43
CA VAL A 155 1.33 19.14 8.46
C VAL A 155 0.93 17.69 8.16
N ALA A 156 0.62 17.38 6.89
CA ALA A 156 0.26 16.02 6.49
C ALA A 156 1.42 15.03 6.67
N GLN A 157 2.65 15.46 6.41
CA GLN A 157 3.86 14.65 6.61
C GLN A 157 4.14 14.42 8.10
N ALA A 158 4.06 15.46 8.93
CA ALA A 158 4.22 15.33 10.38
C ALA A 158 3.21 14.33 10.98
N ARG A 159 1.95 14.35 10.53
CA ARG A 159 0.92 13.37 10.94
C ARG A 159 1.22 11.95 10.49
N ARG A 160 1.95 11.77 9.39
CA ARG A 160 2.34 10.45 8.87
C ARG A 160 3.53 9.90 9.65
N ASP A 161 4.49 10.77 9.99
CA ASP A 161 5.70 10.39 10.73
C ASP A 161 5.41 10.12 12.22
N SER A 162 4.33 10.70 12.77
CA SER A 162 3.86 10.42 14.12
C SER A 162 3.01 9.14 14.25
N ARG A 163 2.89 8.32 13.20
CA ARG A 163 2.12 7.06 13.17
C ARG A 163 3.02 5.85 13.03
#